data_AF-A0A381T9A3-F1
#
_entry.id   AF-A0A381T9A3-F1
#
_cell.length_a   1.000
_cell.length_b   1.000
_cell.length_c   1.000
_cell.angle_alpha   90.00
_cell.angle_beta   90.00
_cell.angle_gamma   90.00
#
_symmetry.space_group_name_H-M   'P 1'
#
loop_
_entity.id
_entity.type
_entity.pdbx_description
1 polymer ?
#
loop_
_entity_poly.entity_id
_entity_poly.type
_entity_poly.pdbx_seq_one_letter_code
_entity_poly.pdbx_strand_id
1 'polypeptide(L)'
;VIKKNTVMERSVASLRGVGPKTAERLTRLGVQKWGDLAFLFPIRYEDRTQVRVLGSLSPGEKVLVEGVLELAEVAFGRRRSFLCRIADGTGALTLRFFYFSRVQQKNLKKGIRLRCYGEVRVGPTGLEMIHPEYRILSLSENPPSLTLTPIYPATHGLYQQKLRDLVQQVLDALLNNPPADYVSSLLCGNWPSFLEALIFLHGPPPDADVATLVNGRHSCQKRMALEELIAQRL
;
A
#
# COMPACT_ATOMS: atom_id res chain seq x y z
N VAL A 1 -2.83 -16.43 34.72
CA VAL A 1 -3.68 -16.82 33.56
C VAL A 1 -3.51 -15.76 32.49
N ILE A 2 -2.69 -16.05 31.48
CA ILE A 2 -2.45 -15.15 30.33
C ILE A 2 -3.80 -14.99 29.62
N LYS A 3 -4.41 -13.80 29.67
CA LYS A 3 -5.63 -13.54 28.89
C LYS A 3 -5.27 -13.73 27.42
N LYS A 4 -5.78 -14.80 26.79
CA LYS A 4 -5.73 -15.00 25.34
C LYS A 4 -6.17 -13.71 24.67
N ASN A 5 -5.31 -13.14 23.83
CA ASN A 5 -5.63 -11.90 23.13
C ASN A 5 -6.81 -12.14 22.18
N THR A 6 -8.02 -11.79 22.62
CA THR A 6 -9.28 -12.15 21.97
C THR A 6 -9.44 -11.45 20.62
N VAL A 7 -8.67 -10.39 20.35
CA VAL A 7 -8.71 -9.66 19.07
C VAL A 7 -7.96 -10.42 17.97
N MET A 8 -6.74 -10.88 18.26
CA MET A 8 -5.91 -11.58 17.27
C MET A 8 -6.49 -12.93 16.86
N GLU A 9 -7.21 -13.60 17.75
CA GLU A 9 -7.84 -14.90 17.49
C GLU A 9 -9.11 -14.82 16.62
N ARG A 10 -9.63 -13.62 16.33
CA ARG A 10 -10.82 -13.45 15.49
C ARG A 10 -10.54 -13.94 14.09
N SER A 11 -11.52 -14.59 13.47
CA SER A 11 -11.42 -15.02 12.07
C SER A 11 -11.37 -13.82 11.12
N VAL A 12 -10.54 -13.88 10.08
CA VAL A 12 -10.51 -12.85 9.02
C VAL A 12 -11.84 -12.71 8.27
N ALA A 13 -12.70 -13.74 8.28
CA ALA A 13 -14.03 -13.67 7.71
C ALA A 13 -14.95 -12.65 8.40
N SER A 14 -14.60 -12.23 9.63
CA SER A 14 -15.34 -11.18 10.35
C SER A 14 -14.96 -9.75 9.93
N LEU A 15 -13.91 -9.56 9.12
CA LEU A 15 -13.50 -8.24 8.66
C LEU A 15 -14.46 -7.68 7.61
N ARG A 16 -14.65 -6.36 7.62
CA ARG A 16 -15.55 -5.72 6.67
C ARG A 16 -15.01 -5.85 5.25
N GLY A 17 -15.89 -6.28 4.36
CA GLY A 17 -15.57 -6.51 2.95
C GLY A 17 -14.80 -7.81 2.69
N VAL A 18 -14.69 -8.73 3.65
CA VAL A 18 -14.21 -10.10 3.40
C VAL A 18 -15.42 -11.00 3.13
N GLY A 19 -15.73 -11.21 1.85
CA GLY A 19 -16.70 -12.22 1.43
C GLY A 19 -16.04 -13.61 1.23
N PRO A 20 -16.82 -14.66 0.94
CA PRO A 20 -16.32 -16.04 0.83
C PRO A 20 -15.10 -16.20 -0.09
N LYS A 21 -15.12 -15.57 -1.27
CA LYS A 21 -13.99 -15.60 -2.22
C LYS A 21 -12.74 -14.89 -1.70
N THR A 22 -12.92 -13.84 -0.89
CA THR A 22 -11.77 -13.11 -0.30
C THR A 22 -11.19 -13.93 0.84
N ALA A 23 -12.04 -14.52 1.68
CA ALA A 23 -11.62 -15.43 2.74
C ALA A 23 -10.81 -16.60 2.18
N GLU A 24 -11.29 -17.26 1.11
CA GLU A 24 -10.56 -18.36 0.47
C GLU A 24 -9.16 -17.94 -0.02
N ARG A 25 -9.05 -16.74 -0.61
CA ARG A 25 -7.75 -16.21 -1.09
C ARG A 25 -6.80 -15.88 0.06
N LEU A 26 -7.32 -15.36 1.17
CA LEU A 26 -6.56 -15.12 2.40
C LEU A 26 -6.08 -16.45 2.99
N THR A 27 -6.93 -17.46 3.04
CA THR A 27 -6.54 -18.80 3.49
C THR A 27 -5.40 -19.38 2.65
N ARG A 28 -5.41 -19.17 1.32
CA ARG A 28 -4.29 -19.58 0.43
C ARG A 28 -2.99 -18.81 0.70
N LEU A 29 -3.05 -17.63 1.32
CA LEU A 29 -1.89 -16.90 1.84
C LEU A 29 -1.47 -17.34 3.24
N GLY A 30 -2.12 -18.36 3.82
CA GLY A 30 -1.90 -18.78 5.21
C GLY A 30 -2.57 -17.86 6.24
N VAL A 31 -3.50 -17.00 5.81
CA VAL A 31 -4.13 -15.98 6.65
C VAL A 31 -5.56 -16.41 7.00
N GLN A 32 -5.79 -16.79 8.26
CA GLN A 32 -7.08 -17.26 8.77
C GLN A 32 -7.62 -16.42 9.92
N LYS A 33 -6.74 -15.77 10.68
CA LYS A 33 -7.05 -14.95 11.85
C LYS A 33 -6.53 -13.52 11.70
N TRP A 34 -7.00 -12.62 12.57
CA TRP A 34 -6.56 -11.23 12.59
C TRP A 34 -5.08 -11.13 12.94
N GLY A 35 -4.57 -12.00 13.83
CA GLY A 35 -3.15 -12.15 14.10
C GLY A 35 -2.34 -12.40 12.83
N ASP A 36 -2.75 -13.37 12.00
CA ASP A 36 -2.06 -13.67 10.74
C ASP A 36 -1.98 -12.47 9.79
N LEU A 37 -3.00 -11.59 9.78
CA LEU A 37 -2.96 -10.33 9.02
C LEU A 37 -2.02 -9.31 9.65
N ALA A 38 -2.00 -9.20 10.99
CA ALA A 38 -1.07 -8.33 11.70
C ALA A 38 0.38 -8.77 11.48
N PHE A 39 0.65 -10.06 11.34
CA PHE A 39 1.99 -10.57 11.04
C PHE A 39 2.26 -10.72 9.53
N LEU A 40 1.33 -10.31 8.66
CA LEU A 40 1.56 -10.24 7.21
C LEU A 40 2.38 -9.00 6.88
N PHE A 41 3.69 -9.08 7.11
CA PHE A 41 4.57 -7.93 6.93
C PHE A 41 4.78 -7.56 5.44
N PRO A 42 4.98 -6.26 5.14
CA PRO A 42 5.31 -5.82 3.79
C PRO A 42 6.66 -6.37 3.30
N ILE A 43 6.74 -6.75 2.03
CA ILE A 43 7.99 -7.18 1.37
C ILE A 43 8.82 -5.99 0.86
N ARG A 44 8.19 -4.84 0.67
CA ARG A 44 8.81 -3.56 0.30
C ARG A 44 7.87 -2.42 0.64
N TYR A 45 8.42 -1.21 0.56
CA TYR A 45 7.66 0.03 0.74
C TYR A 45 7.80 0.90 -0.50
N GLU A 46 6.76 1.69 -0.74
CA GLU A 46 6.71 2.65 -1.83
C GLU A 46 6.48 4.04 -1.26
N ASP A 47 7.32 5.00 -1.65
CA ASP A 47 7.11 6.38 -1.24
C ASP A 47 5.98 7.00 -2.07
N ARG A 48 4.85 7.21 -1.40
CA ARG A 48 3.67 7.93 -1.92
C ARG A 48 3.30 9.09 -1.01
N THR A 49 4.28 9.64 -0.32
CA THR A 49 4.11 10.65 0.74
C THR A 49 4.18 12.07 0.19
N GLN A 50 4.75 12.22 -1.00
CA GLN A 50 4.90 13.52 -1.66
C GLN A 50 4.41 13.45 -3.10
N VAL A 51 3.64 14.46 -3.49
CA VAL A 51 3.22 14.64 -4.89
C VAL A 51 4.28 15.45 -5.60
N ARG A 52 4.82 14.90 -6.69
CA ARG A 52 5.78 15.56 -7.57
C ARG A 52 5.03 16.34 -8.64
N VAL A 53 5.49 17.57 -8.90
CA VAL A 53 4.99 18.41 -9.99
C VAL A 53 5.45 17.83 -11.34
N LEU A 54 4.56 17.84 -12.32
CA LEU A 54 4.77 17.17 -13.61
C LEU A 54 5.94 17.77 -14.40
N GLY A 55 6.20 19.07 -14.25
CA GLY A 55 7.32 19.74 -14.91
C GLY A 55 8.71 19.38 -14.37
N SER A 56 8.80 18.73 -13.19
CA SER A 56 10.07 18.34 -12.56
C SER A 56 10.44 16.87 -12.76
N LEU A 57 9.64 16.14 -13.53
CA LEU A 57 9.77 14.69 -13.64
C LEU A 57 10.99 14.30 -14.47
N SER A 58 11.68 13.26 -14.02
CA SER A 58 12.85 12.66 -14.67
C SER A 58 12.56 11.19 -15.02
N PRO A 59 12.96 10.70 -16.21
CA PRO A 59 12.81 9.29 -16.54
C PRO A 59 13.50 8.35 -15.53
N GLY A 60 12.88 7.20 -15.27
CA GLY A 60 13.39 6.15 -14.39
C GLY A 60 12.96 6.28 -12.92
N GLU A 61 12.39 7.40 -12.51
CA GLU A 61 11.87 7.56 -11.15
C GLU A 61 10.45 6.98 -11.00
N LYS A 62 10.16 6.40 -9.84
CA LYS A 62 8.80 5.96 -9.46
C LYS A 62 8.22 6.96 -8.49
N VAL A 63 7.16 7.67 -8.90
CA VAL A 63 6.67 8.86 -8.18
C VAL A 63 5.16 8.93 -8.14
N LEU A 64 4.66 9.62 -7.12
CA LEU A 64 3.26 10.03 -7.02
C LEU A 64 3.10 11.41 -7.67
N VAL A 65 2.13 11.53 -8.57
CA VAL A 65 1.85 12.77 -9.31
C VAL A 65 0.36 13.07 -9.29
N GLU A 66 0.03 14.32 -9.52
CA GLU A 66 -1.34 14.76 -9.72
C GLU A 66 -1.46 15.61 -10.97
N GLY A 67 -2.63 15.56 -11.60
CA GLY A 67 -2.93 16.42 -12.72
C GLY A 67 -4.38 16.33 -13.14
N VAL A 68 -4.82 17.33 -13.88
CA VAL A 68 -6.13 17.38 -14.52
C VAL A 68 -6.02 16.71 -15.88
N LEU A 69 -6.93 15.78 -16.16
CA LEU A 69 -7.00 15.10 -17.45
C LEU A 69 -7.39 16.09 -18.54
N GLU A 70 -6.50 16.31 -19.51
CA GLU A 70 -6.74 17.20 -20.66
C GLU A 70 -7.27 16.43 -21.87
N LEU A 71 -6.83 15.19 -22.03
CA LEU A 71 -7.16 14.32 -23.16
C LEU A 71 -7.32 12.87 -22.69
N ALA A 72 -8.31 12.18 -23.23
CA ALA A 72 -8.51 10.75 -23.04
C ALA A 72 -8.99 10.12 -24.36
N GLU A 73 -8.16 9.27 -24.97
CA GLU A 73 -8.47 8.69 -26.28
C GLU A 73 -7.89 7.28 -26.45
N VAL A 74 -8.51 6.50 -27.33
CA VAL A 74 -7.99 5.20 -27.72
C VAL A 74 -7.12 5.38 -28.96
N ALA A 75 -5.83 5.10 -28.82
CA ALA A 75 -4.86 5.14 -29.92
C ALA A 75 -4.70 3.74 -30.53
N PHE A 76 -4.72 3.69 -31.86
CA PHE A 76 -4.53 2.48 -32.67
C PHE A 76 -3.16 2.44 -33.35
N GLY A 77 -2.10 2.78 -32.60
CA GLY A 77 -0.72 2.59 -33.06
C GLY A 77 -0.35 1.11 -33.19
N ARG A 78 0.95 0.77 -33.09
CA ARG A 78 1.42 -0.63 -33.16
C ARG A 78 0.63 -1.60 -32.28
N ARG A 79 0.22 -1.12 -31.10
CA ARG A 79 -0.69 -1.82 -30.20
C ARG A 79 -1.77 -0.85 -29.73
N ARG A 80 -3.02 -1.31 -29.74
CA ARG A 80 -4.16 -0.57 -29.17
C ARG A 80 -3.85 -0.18 -27.72
N SER A 81 -3.98 1.10 -27.40
CA SER A 81 -3.78 1.62 -26.05
C SER A 81 -4.74 2.76 -25.75
N PHE A 82 -5.08 2.93 -24.49
CA PHE A 82 -5.84 4.07 -23.99
C PHE A 82 -4.85 5.09 -23.42
N LEU A 83 -4.85 6.29 -24.00
CA LEU A 83 -3.98 7.40 -23.64
C LEU A 83 -4.77 8.42 -22.86
N CYS A 84 -4.20 8.83 -21.73
CA CYS A 84 -4.77 9.80 -20.81
C CYS A 84 -3.70 10.84 -20.52
N ARG A 85 -3.80 12.03 -21.10
CA ARG A 85 -2.84 13.11 -20.85
C ARG A 85 -3.31 13.94 -19.66
N ILE A 86 -2.48 14.05 -18.63
CA ILE A 86 -2.72 14.91 -17.47
C ILE A 86 -1.76 16.10 -17.48
N ALA A 87 -2.21 17.24 -16.96
CA ALA A 87 -1.39 18.43 -16.76
C ALA A 87 -1.68 19.09 -15.40
N ASP A 88 -0.70 19.80 -14.86
CA ASP A 88 -0.79 20.51 -13.56
C ASP A 88 -0.40 22.00 -13.66
N GLY A 89 -0.21 22.50 -14.88
CA GLY A 89 0.28 23.86 -15.14
C GLY A 89 1.80 24.00 -15.17
N THR A 90 2.55 23.02 -14.65
CA THR A 90 4.02 23.00 -14.70
C THR A 90 4.55 22.07 -15.79
N GLY A 91 3.78 21.04 -16.14
CA GLY A 91 4.11 20.09 -17.19
C GLY A 91 2.93 19.20 -17.56
N ALA A 92 3.22 18.18 -18.37
CA ALA A 92 2.23 17.19 -18.77
C ALA A 92 2.82 15.79 -18.79
N LEU A 93 1.99 14.80 -18.52
CA LEU A 93 2.36 13.38 -18.47
C LEU A 93 1.29 12.53 -19.16
N THR A 94 1.72 11.59 -20.00
CA THR A 94 0.80 10.63 -20.64
C THR A 94 0.69 9.36 -19.80
N LEU A 95 -0.52 9.00 -19.37
CA LEU A 95 -0.81 7.68 -18.81
C LEU A 95 -1.23 6.75 -19.95
N ARG A 96 -0.56 5.60 -20.08
CA ARG A 96 -0.80 4.62 -21.13
C ARG A 96 -1.29 3.30 -20.55
N PHE A 97 -2.45 2.85 -21.01
CA PHE A 97 -3.02 1.55 -20.64
C PHE A 97 -3.16 0.65 -21.87
N PHE A 98 -2.50 -0.52 -21.87
CA PHE A 98 -2.66 -1.54 -22.91
C PHE A 98 -3.84 -2.48 -22.64
N TYR A 99 -4.18 -2.64 -21.36
CA TYR A 99 -5.35 -3.37 -20.88
C TYR A 99 -6.28 -2.40 -20.15
N PHE A 100 -7.43 -2.11 -20.75
CA PHE A 100 -8.38 -1.15 -20.21
C PHE A 100 -9.83 -1.58 -20.49
N SER A 101 -10.72 -1.26 -19.55
CA SER A 101 -12.15 -1.61 -19.67
C SER A 101 -12.97 -0.49 -20.30
N ARG A 102 -14.21 -0.77 -20.71
CA ARG A 102 -15.16 0.27 -21.15
C ARG A 102 -15.52 1.22 -20.00
N VAL A 103 -15.58 0.69 -18.77
CA VAL A 103 -15.85 1.48 -17.56
C VAL A 103 -14.71 2.47 -17.30
N GLN A 104 -13.47 2.02 -17.43
CA GLN A 104 -12.30 2.88 -17.29
C GLN A 104 -12.32 4.04 -18.30
N GLN A 105 -12.59 3.76 -19.58
CA GLN A 105 -12.74 4.79 -20.61
C GLN A 105 -13.88 5.77 -20.29
N LYS A 106 -15.02 5.27 -19.82
CA LYS A 106 -16.17 6.11 -19.46
C LYS A 106 -15.87 7.01 -18.26
N ASN A 107 -15.09 6.52 -17.31
CA ASN A 107 -14.78 7.24 -16.07
C ASN A 107 -13.61 8.22 -16.21
N LEU A 108 -12.73 8.03 -17.19
CA LEU A 108 -11.61 8.91 -17.45
C LEU A 108 -11.95 9.88 -18.59
N LYS A 109 -12.47 11.05 -18.21
CA LYS A 109 -12.88 12.14 -19.09
C LYS A 109 -12.13 13.42 -18.76
N LYS A 110 -12.04 14.30 -19.75
CA LYS A 110 -11.41 15.62 -19.60
C LYS A 110 -11.98 16.37 -18.38
N GLY A 111 -11.12 17.09 -17.67
CA GLY A 111 -11.47 17.86 -16.47
C GLY A 111 -11.39 17.09 -15.16
N ILE A 112 -11.24 15.76 -15.21
CA ILE A 112 -11.09 14.95 -14.00
C ILE A 112 -9.68 15.08 -13.45
N ARG A 113 -9.57 15.36 -12.15
CA ARG A 113 -8.30 15.36 -11.44
C ARG A 113 -7.92 13.92 -11.06
N LEU A 114 -6.70 13.53 -11.36
CA LEU A 114 -6.16 12.21 -11.06
C LEU A 114 -4.96 12.33 -10.13
N ARG A 115 -4.82 11.34 -9.24
CA ARG A 115 -3.57 11.04 -8.54
C ARG A 115 -3.05 9.71 -9.06
N CYS A 116 -1.81 9.72 -9.56
CA CYS A 116 -1.20 8.57 -10.22
C CYS A 116 0.12 8.21 -9.55
N TYR A 117 0.39 6.92 -9.43
CA TYR A 117 1.67 6.40 -8.97
C TYR A 117 2.21 5.41 -9.98
N GLY A 118 3.43 5.65 -10.46
CA GLY A 118 4.04 4.84 -11.50
C GLY A 118 5.47 5.25 -11.80
N GLU A 119 6.12 4.44 -12.63
CA GLU A 119 7.46 4.73 -13.15
C GLU A 119 7.34 5.66 -14.34
N VAL A 120 8.08 6.77 -14.30
CA VAL A 120 8.17 7.75 -15.39
C VAL A 120 9.11 7.22 -16.46
N ARG A 121 8.68 7.25 -17.71
CA ARG A 121 9.46 6.80 -18.87
C ARG A 121 9.39 7.80 -20.01
N VAL A 122 10.31 7.71 -20.96
CA VAL A 122 10.25 8.46 -22.21
C VAL A 122 9.31 7.73 -23.17
N GLY A 123 8.24 8.41 -23.56
CA GLY A 123 7.28 7.96 -24.56
C GLY A 123 7.36 8.77 -25.86
N PRO A 124 6.51 8.45 -26.85
CA PRO A 124 6.55 9.09 -28.17
C PRO A 124 6.26 10.59 -28.17
N THR A 125 5.51 11.09 -27.19
CA THR A 125 5.03 12.49 -27.12
C THR A 125 5.53 13.22 -25.87
N GLY A 126 6.58 12.69 -25.23
CA GLY A 126 7.12 13.19 -23.96
C GLY A 126 7.10 12.11 -22.88
N LEU A 127 7.05 12.54 -21.62
CA LEU A 127 7.02 11.61 -20.50
C LEU A 127 5.71 10.81 -20.45
N GLU A 128 5.82 9.53 -20.08
CA GLU A 128 4.67 8.66 -19.88
C GLU A 128 4.82 7.73 -18.68
N MET A 129 3.69 7.27 -18.17
CA MET A 129 3.59 6.14 -17.25
C MET A 129 2.79 5.03 -17.91
N ILE A 130 3.34 3.81 -17.92
CA ILE A 130 2.65 2.63 -18.44
C ILE A 130 1.96 1.90 -17.28
N HIS A 131 0.65 1.71 -17.38
CA HIS A 131 -0.16 1.07 -16.33
C HIS A 131 0.10 1.62 -14.91
N PRO A 132 0.07 2.96 -14.70
CA PRO A 132 0.17 3.49 -13.36
C PRO A 132 -1.05 3.09 -12.53
N GLU A 133 -0.85 2.96 -11.23
CA GLU A 133 -1.98 2.98 -10.31
C GLU A 133 -2.56 4.40 -10.30
N TYR A 134 -3.87 4.54 -10.37
CA TYR A 134 -4.49 5.86 -10.32
C TYR A 134 -5.76 5.85 -9.48
N ARG A 135 -6.12 7.02 -8.98
CA ARG A 135 -7.43 7.32 -8.39
C ARG A 135 -7.96 8.62 -8.96
N ILE A 136 -9.27 8.68 -9.09
CA ILE A 136 -9.99 9.91 -9.40
C ILE A 136 -10.12 10.69 -8.11
N LEU A 137 -9.57 11.91 -8.09
CA LEU A 137 -9.67 12.79 -6.94
C LEU A 137 -11.02 13.55 -7.00
N SER A 138 -11.79 13.44 -5.92
CA SER A 138 -12.92 14.31 -5.62
C SER A 138 -12.44 15.70 -5.11
N LEU A 139 -13.34 16.69 -5.07
CA LEU A 139 -13.01 18.06 -4.66
C LEU A 139 -12.50 18.15 -3.21
N SER A 140 -12.85 17.20 -2.35
CA SER A 140 -12.53 17.17 -0.92
C SER A 140 -11.47 16.14 -0.55
N GLU A 141 -10.67 15.67 -1.51
CA GLU A 141 -9.83 14.50 -1.26
C GLU A 141 -8.56 14.77 -0.45
N ASN A 142 -8.17 13.71 0.28
CA ASN A 142 -7.18 13.74 1.34
C ASN A 142 -5.76 14.04 0.82
N PRO A 143 -4.91 14.62 1.69
CA PRO A 143 -3.48 14.75 1.43
C PRO A 143 -2.85 13.38 1.13
N PRO A 144 -1.63 13.36 0.55
CA PRO A 144 -0.83 12.15 0.45
C PRO A 144 -0.68 11.44 1.79
N SER A 145 -0.32 10.15 1.75
CA SER A 145 -0.07 9.39 2.97
C SER A 145 1.06 10.04 3.77
N LEU A 146 0.95 10.07 5.10
CA LEU A 146 2.05 10.52 5.97
C LEU A 146 3.12 9.44 6.18
N THR A 147 2.83 8.21 5.73
CA THR A 147 3.71 7.05 5.87
C THR A 147 3.97 6.41 4.52
N LEU A 148 5.09 5.69 4.41
CA LEU A 148 5.41 4.90 3.24
C LEU A 148 4.32 3.84 3.01
N THR A 149 3.99 3.62 1.74
CA THR A 149 2.93 2.69 1.36
C THR A 149 3.47 1.25 1.38
N PRO A 150 2.92 0.36 2.24
CA PRO A 150 3.35 -1.03 2.30
C PRO A 150 2.89 -1.82 1.06
N ILE A 151 3.77 -2.71 0.59
CA ILE A 151 3.47 -3.72 -0.42
C ILE A 151 3.55 -5.10 0.21
N TYR A 152 2.42 -5.79 0.29
CA TYR A 152 2.29 -7.09 0.92
C TYR A 152 2.50 -8.25 -0.07
N PRO A 153 2.90 -9.43 0.42
CA PRO A 153 2.73 -10.67 -0.33
C PRO A 153 1.26 -10.81 -0.75
N ALA A 154 1.02 -11.11 -2.03
CA ALA A 154 -0.34 -11.22 -2.55
C ALA A 154 -0.48 -12.46 -3.45
N THR A 155 -1.62 -13.13 -3.35
CA THR A 155 -2.05 -14.18 -4.29
C THR A 155 -2.92 -13.58 -5.40
N HIS A 156 -3.06 -14.32 -6.50
CA HIS A 156 -3.89 -13.90 -7.62
C HIS A 156 -5.32 -13.54 -7.17
N GLY A 157 -5.75 -12.32 -7.52
CA GLY A 157 -7.07 -11.79 -7.17
C GLY A 157 -7.16 -11.09 -5.80
N LEU A 158 -6.06 -10.97 -5.04
CA LEU A 158 -5.97 -10.04 -3.90
C LEU A 158 -5.15 -8.82 -4.31
N TYR A 159 -5.81 -7.67 -4.36
CA TYR A 159 -5.16 -6.41 -4.70
C TYR A 159 -4.52 -5.77 -3.47
N GLN A 160 -3.42 -5.05 -3.68
CA GLN A 160 -2.67 -4.38 -2.61
C GLN A 160 -3.53 -3.43 -1.77
N GLN A 161 -4.44 -2.68 -2.41
CA GLN A 161 -5.35 -1.79 -1.66
C GLN A 161 -6.24 -2.58 -0.69
N LYS A 162 -6.75 -3.73 -1.14
CA LYS A 162 -7.60 -4.57 -0.29
C LYS A 162 -6.84 -5.08 0.92
N LEU A 163 -5.60 -5.53 0.73
CA LEU A 163 -4.75 -5.99 1.84
C LEU A 163 -4.47 -4.84 2.82
N ARG A 164 -4.12 -3.65 2.33
CA ARG A 164 -3.95 -2.45 3.18
C ARG A 164 -5.20 -2.13 4.00
N ASP A 165 -6.37 -2.14 3.38
CA ASP A 165 -7.64 -1.85 4.07
C ASP A 165 -7.97 -2.89 5.16
N LEU A 166 -7.59 -4.16 4.94
CA LEU A 166 -7.80 -5.24 5.91
C LEU A 166 -6.80 -5.15 7.07
N VAL A 167 -5.52 -4.92 6.77
CA VAL A 167 -4.48 -4.72 7.78
C VAL A 167 -4.81 -3.50 8.62
N GLN A 168 -5.20 -2.38 8.02
CA GLN A 168 -5.56 -1.17 8.77
C GLN A 168 -6.71 -1.43 9.77
N GLN A 169 -7.74 -2.17 9.35
CA GLN A 169 -8.84 -2.55 10.26
C GLN A 169 -8.34 -3.36 11.48
N VAL A 170 -7.35 -4.23 11.27
CA VAL A 170 -6.75 -5.01 12.36
C VAL A 170 -5.90 -4.11 13.25
N LEU A 171 -5.05 -3.24 12.69
CA LEU A 171 -4.22 -2.31 13.45
C LEU A 171 -5.07 -1.35 14.29
N ASP A 172 -6.14 -0.80 13.73
CA ASP A 172 -7.08 0.06 14.45
C ASP A 172 -7.72 -0.68 15.63
N ALA A 173 -8.08 -1.95 15.45
CA ALA A 173 -8.66 -2.75 16.52
C ALA A 173 -7.66 -3.08 17.63
N LEU A 174 -6.39 -3.33 17.27
CA LEU A 174 -5.30 -3.55 18.22
C LEU A 174 -4.93 -2.25 18.95
N LEU A 175 -4.96 -1.10 18.30
CA LEU A 175 -4.78 0.20 18.96
C LEU A 175 -5.86 0.45 20.02
N ASN A 176 -7.11 0.12 19.72
CA ASN A 176 -8.22 0.30 20.68
C ASN A 176 -8.21 -0.74 21.81
N ASN A 177 -7.66 -1.93 21.58
CA ASN A 177 -7.57 -3.00 22.57
C ASN A 177 -6.17 -3.64 22.48
N PRO A 178 -5.14 -2.97 23.03
CA PRO A 178 -3.77 -3.41 22.88
C PRO A 178 -3.55 -4.78 23.54
N PRO A 179 -2.82 -5.70 22.88
CA PRO A 179 -2.33 -6.91 23.53
C PRO A 179 -1.51 -6.56 24.77
N ALA A 180 -1.53 -7.46 25.74
CA ALA A 180 -0.52 -7.44 26.79
C ALA A 180 0.86 -7.71 26.17
N ASP A 181 1.81 -6.82 26.47
CA ASP A 181 3.19 -6.92 26.02
C ASP A 181 4.05 -7.53 27.15
N TYR A 182 4.14 -8.86 27.15
CA TYR A 182 4.88 -9.60 28.18
C TYR A 182 6.39 -9.64 27.93
N VAL A 183 6.84 -9.33 26.72
CA VAL A 183 8.26 -9.42 26.33
C VAL A 183 8.99 -8.13 26.64
N SER A 184 8.33 -6.97 26.57
CA SER A 184 8.95 -5.69 26.86
C SER A 184 9.57 -5.63 28.27
N SER A 185 8.99 -6.31 29.27
CA SER A 185 9.58 -6.39 30.62
C SER A 185 10.80 -7.31 30.73
N LEU A 186 11.04 -8.18 29.74
CA LEU A 186 12.18 -9.10 29.67
C LEU A 186 13.36 -8.52 28.87
N LEU A 187 13.13 -7.40 28.17
CA LEU A 187 14.12 -6.76 27.31
C LEU A 187 14.89 -5.68 28.06
N CYS A 188 16.23 -5.74 27.96
CA CYS A 188 17.10 -4.65 28.41
C CYS A 188 17.36 -3.66 27.25
N GLY A 189 17.26 -2.35 27.53
CA GLY A 189 17.53 -1.27 26.57
C GLY A 189 16.27 -0.71 25.89
N ASN A 190 16.46 0.23 24.95
CA ASN A 190 15.37 0.91 24.25
C ASN A 190 14.83 0.08 23.08
N TRP A 191 14.13 -1.01 23.39
CA TRP A 191 13.37 -1.76 22.40
C TRP A 191 11.99 -1.12 22.18
N PRO A 192 11.47 -1.09 20.95
CA PRO A 192 10.09 -0.70 20.72
C PRO A 192 9.15 -1.68 21.41
N SER A 193 8.02 -1.19 21.90
CA SER A 193 6.92 -2.07 22.35
C SER A 193 6.39 -2.90 21.19
N PHE A 194 5.64 -3.96 21.50
CA PHE A 194 5.00 -4.80 20.50
C PHE A 194 4.17 -3.98 19.50
N LEU A 195 3.32 -3.09 20.01
CA LEU A 195 2.37 -2.34 19.19
C LEU A 195 3.08 -1.26 18.36
N GLU A 196 4.08 -0.58 18.91
CA GLU A 196 4.90 0.38 18.17
C GLU A 196 5.65 -0.30 17.02
N ALA A 197 6.27 -1.45 17.29
CA ALA A 197 6.97 -2.21 16.26
C ALA A 197 6.02 -2.68 15.16
N LEU A 198 4.83 -3.17 15.53
CA LEU A 198 3.82 -3.61 14.59
C LEU A 198 3.35 -2.46 13.68
N ILE A 199 2.95 -1.32 14.26
CA ILE A 199 2.47 -0.15 13.51
C ILE A 199 3.57 0.39 12.59
N PHE A 200 4.80 0.50 13.10
CA PHE A 200 5.93 0.99 12.32
C PHE A 200 6.19 0.12 11.08
N LEU A 201 6.10 -1.21 11.19
CA LEU A 201 6.31 -2.10 10.06
C LEU A 201 5.19 -2.05 9.02
N HIS A 202 3.99 -1.62 9.38
CA HIS A 202 2.91 -1.46 8.39
C HIS A 202 2.81 -0.06 7.80
N GLY A 203 3.39 0.94 8.43
CA GLY A 203 3.40 2.32 7.96
C GLY A 203 4.61 3.08 8.50
N PRO A 204 5.82 2.78 8.03
CA PRO A 204 7.00 3.51 8.46
C PRO A 204 6.94 4.96 7.96
N PRO A 205 7.52 5.93 8.69
CA PRO A 205 7.56 7.31 8.25
C PRO A 205 8.44 7.46 6.99
N PRO A 206 8.34 8.59 6.25
CA PRO A 206 9.01 8.76 4.97
C PRO A 206 10.55 8.77 5.08
N ASP A 207 11.08 9.15 6.24
CA ASP A 207 12.51 9.20 6.58
C ASP A 207 13.05 7.88 7.15
N ALA A 208 12.21 6.85 7.25
CA ALA A 208 12.64 5.54 7.73
C ALA A 208 13.72 4.93 6.80
N ASP A 209 14.69 4.23 7.40
CA ASP A 209 15.69 3.47 6.66
C ASP A 209 15.06 2.22 6.04
N VAL A 210 14.53 2.39 4.82
CA VAL A 210 13.93 1.32 4.02
C VAL A 210 14.95 0.21 3.71
N ALA A 211 16.23 0.52 3.55
CA ALA A 211 17.24 -0.50 3.28
C ALA A 211 17.40 -1.44 4.49
N THR A 212 17.40 -0.90 5.70
CA THR A 212 17.41 -1.70 6.94
C THR A 212 16.15 -2.55 7.08
N LEU A 213 14.97 -2.00 6.73
CA LEU A 213 13.70 -2.74 6.73
C LEU A 213 13.68 -3.89 5.71
N VAL A 214 14.11 -3.65 4.47
CA VAL A 214 14.15 -4.69 3.42
C VAL A 214 15.12 -5.81 3.80
N ASN A 215 16.22 -5.49 4.48
CA ASN A 215 17.21 -6.47 4.91
C ASN A 215 16.88 -7.18 6.24
N GLY A 216 15.72 -6.92 6.85
CA GLY A 216 15.32 -7.59 8.08
C GLY A 216 16.08 -7.14 9.34
N ARG A 217 16.78 -6.00 9.28
CA ARG A 217 17.73 -5.57 10.34
C ARG A 217 17.15 -4.54 11.31
N HIS A 218 15.95 -4.03 11.04
CA HIS A 218 15.33 -2.99 11.86
C HIS A 218 14.98 -3.52 13.25
N SER A 219 15.08 -2.67 14.28
CA SER A 219 14.75 -3.04 15.68
C SER A 219 13.32 -3.55 15.80
N CYS A 220 12.36 -2.93 15.10
CA CYS A 220 10.97 -3.39 15.05
C CYS A 220 10.84 -4.81 14.47
N GLN A 221 11.62 -5.18 13.45
CA GLN A 221 11.57 -6.55 12.87
C GLN A 221 12.14 -7.57 13.85
N LYS A 222 13.27 -7.22 14.50
CA LYS A 222 13.86 -8.06 15.56
C LYS A 222 12.89 -8.25 16.72
N ARG A 223 12.17 -7.19 17.10
CA ARG A 223 11.14 -7.22 18.15
C ARG A 223 10.00 -8.18 17.81
N MET A 224 9.54 -8.20 16.55
CA MET A 224 8.51 -9.13 16.07
C MET A 224 9.02 -10.57 15.98
N ALA A 225 10.24 -10.78 15.48
CA ALA A 225 10.84 -12.11 15.43
C ALA A 225 10.99 -12.72 16.84
N LEU A 226 11.30 -11.90 17.84
CA LEU A 226 11.36 -12.34 19.22
C LEU A 226 9.98 -12.78 19.76
N GLU A 227 8.91 -12.06 19.42
CA GLU A 227 7.57 -12.49 19.84
C GLU A 227 7.21 -13.86 19.30
N GLU A 228 7.43 -14.08 18.00
CA GLU A 228 7.14 -15.36 17.37
C GLU A 228 7.93 -16.51 18.03
N LEU A 229 9.21 -16.27 18.34
CA LEU A 229 10.04 -17.28 19.01
C LEU A 229 9.56 -17.60 20.43
N ILE A 230 9.03 -16.62 21.17
CA ILE A 230 8.52 -16.82 22.52
C ILE A 230 7.15 -17.50 22.47
N ALA A 231 6.27 -17.08 21.56
CA ALA A 231 4.95 -17.67 21.35
C ALA A 231 5.01 -19.13 20.93
N GLN A 232 6.05 -19.55 20.18
CA GLN A 232 6.23 -20.95 19.75
C GLN A 232 6.88 -21.85 20.82
N ARG A 233 7.42 -21.28 21.91
CA ARG A 233 8.10 -22.03 22.99
C ARG A 233 7.26 -22.19 24.27
N LEU A 234 6.07 -21.60 24.30
CA LEU A 234 5.10 -21.65 25.42
C LEU A 234 3.91 -22.55 25.06
#